data_AF-A0A927B1R4-F1
#
_entry.id   AF-A0A927B1R4-F1
#
_cell.length_a   1.000
_cell.length_b   1.000
_cell.length_c   1.000
_cell.angle_alpha   90.00
_cell.angle_beta   90.00
_cell.angle_gamma   90.00
#
_symmetry.space_group_name_H-M   'P 1'
#
loop_
_entity.id
_entity.type
_entity.pdbx_description
1 polymer ?
#
loop_
_entity_poly.entity_id
_entity_poly.type
_entity_poly.pdbx_seq_one_letter_code
_entity_poly.pdbx_strand_id
1 'polypeptide(L)'
;MGNTGNGGAMVNLNGQPQLISCVLFNNGGSNSLINANNSSVTARYSLFEASITDYSGTNNLTTTSSPFASTGSAVLNSCSPAINAGDPASTTATNGTTDVAGNGRFYNNSRIDMGAFEYQGAQSLPATITAQPRSGSTVPLGSTVTVAVSITGTVSSYQWYKNGNVVSGQTSATLALNNVQAGDAGNYVVVIVSPCNSVTSTPFSLSVTAVPDLTPILYARPTTLTGDSPLSVVADVVELNGVTITGTITLKITRDAKVSLSLPSSATSVANRSVQNSLWQLNTSDANYYVLTTTQPIAGGDKLSVGLTGTLTPGATVGMLTVSGVLVNIPSEIRSSNNVDSDKIEYFQQ
;
A
#
# COMPACT_ATOMS: atom_id res chain seq x y z
N MET A 1 -20.59 6.75 40.54
CA MET A 1 -21.39 5.53 40.33
C MET A 1 -22.82 5.91 40.55
N GLY A 2 -23.65 5.82 39.52
CA GLY A 2 -24.97 6.44 39.56
C GLY A 2 -26.12 5.50 39.85
N ASN A 3 -27.23 6.14 40.16
CA ASN A 3 -28.49 5.54 40.58
C ASN A 3 -29.20 5.02 39.33
N THR A 4 -29.24 3.70 39.12
CA THR A 4 -29.74 3.08 37.87
C THR A 4 -31.26 3.12 37.72
N GLY A 5 -32.00 3.68 38.67
CA GLY A 5 -33.46 3.85 38.59
C GLY A 5 -33.87 5.30 38.78
N ASN A 6 -34.25 6.01 37.71
CA ASN A 6 -34.85 7.36 37.70
C ASN A 6 -34.19 8.44 38.60
N GLY A 7 -33.01 8.15 39.16
CA GLY A 7 -32.47 8.85 40.31
C GLY A 7 -31.37 9.80 39.87
N GLY A 8 -31.57 11.08 40.13
CA GLY A 8 -30.57 12.12 39.89
C GLY A 8 -29.35 11.99 40.80
N ALA A 9 -28.25 12.64 40.40
CA ALA A 9 -27.07 12.81 41.24
C ALA A 9 -27.29 13.84 42.35
N MET A 10 -28.03 14.92 42.04
CA MET A 10 -28.24 16.04 42.95
C MET A 10 -29.61 16.69 42.74
N VAL A 11 -30.33 16.89 43.85
CA VAL A 11 -31.50 17.77 43.90
C VAL A 11 -31.13 18.99 44.75
N ASN A 12 -31.16 20.16 44.14
CA ASN A 12 -30.81 21.43 44.75
C ASN A 12 -32.08 22.29 44.84
N LEU A 13 -32.52 22.63 46.05
CA LEU A 13 -33.79 23.35 46.23
C LEU A 13 -33.62 24.83 46.54
N ASN A 14 -32.51 25.24 47.16
CA ASN A 14 -32.29 26.64 47.60
C ASN A 14 -30.81 27.02 47.61
N GLY A 15 -29.94 26.19 47.04
CA GLY A 15 -28.48 26.31 47.14
C GLY A 15 -27.81 26.80 45.87
N GLN A 16 -26.53 27.13 46.00
CA GLN A 16 -25.67 27.52 44.89
C GLN A 16 -24.35 26.71 44.92
N PRO A 17 -24.41 25.35 44.95
CA PRO A 17 -23.23 24.53 45.07
C PRO A 17 -22.28 24.69 43.87
N GLN A 18 -20.99 24.53 44.14
CA GLN A 18 -19.93 24.52 43.14
C GLN A 18 -19.37 23.11 42.97
N LEU A 19 -19.36 22.62 41.73
CA LEU A 19 -18.70 21.38 41.35
C LEU A 19 -17.34 21.71 40.72
N ILE A 20 -16.26 21.30 41.39
CA ILE A 20 -14.88 21.56 40.95
C ILE A 20 -14.16 20.23 40.92
N SER A 21 -13.52 19.89 39.79
CA SER A 21 -12.81 18.61 39.62
C SER A 21 -13.70 17.38 39.89
N CYS A 22 -15.00 17.49 39.57
CA CYS A 22 -15.99 16.44 39.83
C CYS A 22 -16.24 15.58 38.59
N VAL A 23 -16.72 14.35 38.78
CA VAL A 23 -17.20 13.48 37.70
C VAL A 23 -18.64 13.03 38.01
N LEU A 24 -19.61 13.43 37.19
CA LEU A 24 -20.97 12.87 37.23
C LEU A 24 -21.24 12.14 35.91
N PHE A 25 -21.36 10.81 36.00
CA PHE A 25 -21.62 9.96 34.85
C PHE A 25 -22.59 8.83 35.21
N ASN A 26 -23.54 8.53 34.32
CA ASN A 26 -24.56 7.50 34.46
C ASN A 26 -25.49 7.72 35.69
N ASN A 27 -25.97 8.96 35.88
CA ASN A 27 -26.84 9.36 37.00
C ASN A 27 -28.24 9.83 36.53
N GLY A 28 -28.79 9.22 35.48
CA GLY A 28 -30.12 9.57 34.97
C GLY A 28 -30.13 10.72 33.94
N GLY A 29 -29.00 10.97 33.25
CA GLY A 29 -28.94 11.91 32.13
C GLY A 29 -29.36 13.33 32.50
N SER A 30 -30.35 13.90 31.81
CA SER A 30 -30.87 15.24 32.09
C SER A 30 -31.44 15.40 33.50
N ASN A 31 -31.83 14.29 34.15
CA ASN A 31 -32.33 14.30 35.53
C ASN A 31 -31.20 14.21 36.57
N SER A 32 -29.93 14.20 36.14
CA SER A 32 -28.79 14.11 37.05
C SER A 32 -28.70 15.31 37.99
N LEU A 33 -29.04 16.50 37.50
CA LEU A 33 -29.07 17.74 38.28
C LEU A 33 -30.47 18.33 38.17
N ILE A 34 -31.07 18.63 39.32
CA ILE A 34 -32.39 19.26 39.40
C ILE A 34 -32.29 20.47 40.31
N ASN A 35 -32.39 21.68 39.74
CA ASN A 35 -32.48 22.93 40.48
C ASN A 35 -33.94 23.40 40.62
N ALA A 36 -34.34 23.77 41.84
CA ALA A 36 -35.64 24.39 42.14
C ALA A 36 -35.48 25.67 42.97
N ASN A 37 -36.56 26.44 43.16
CA ASN A 37 -36.64 27.70 43.93
C ASN A 37 -35.44 28.65 43.71
N ASN A 38 -35.14 29.00 42.46
CA ASN A 38 -34.05 29.91 42.07
C ASN A 38 -32.64 29.45 42.49
N SER A 39 -32.46 28.16 42.76
CA SER A 39 -31.16 27.55 42.97
C SER A 39 -30.40 27.35 41.65
N SER A 40 -29.09 27.16 41.71
CA SER A 40 -28.31 26.78 40.53
C SER A 40 -27.07 25.96 40.90
N VAL A 41 -26.56 25.17 39.97
CA VAL A 41 -25.26 24.51 40.09
C VAL A 41 -24.27 25.22 39.18
N THR A 42 -23.13 25.65 39.74
CA THR A 42 -21.99 26.12 38.92
C THR A 42 -20.92 25.03 38.90
N ALA A 43 -20.43 24.66 37.73
CA ALA A 43 -19.36 23.69 37.57
C ALA A 43 -18.17 24.29 36.84
N ARG A 44 -16.96 23.92 37.25
CA ARG A 44 -15.73 24.20 36.49
C ARG A 44 -14.79 23.02 36.57
N TYR A 45 -14.07 22.75 35.48
CA TYR A 45 -13.13 21.63 35.40
C TYR A 45 -13.75 20.33 35.93
N SER A 46 -14.98 20.02 35.52
CA SER A 46 -15.70 18.80 35.88
C SER A 46 -16.07 18.01 34.62
N LEU A 47 -16.18 16.69 34.74
CA LEU A 47 -16.62 15.79 33.67
C LEU A 47 -18.08 15.40 33.87
N PHE A 48 -18.88 15.59 32.84
CA PHE A 48 -20.28 15.19 32.82
C PHE A 48 -20.57 14.18 31.73
N GLU A 49 -21.53 13.29 31.96
CA GLU A 49 -22.21 12.61 30.86
C GLU A 49 -22.86 13.64 29.94
N ALA A 50 -22.72 13.47 28.62
CA ALA A 50 -23.09 14.49 27.64
C ALA A 50 -24.57 14.94 27.70
N SER A 51 -25.46 14.11 28.25
CA SER A 51 -26.89 14.42 28.42
C SER A 51 -27.23 15.20 29.69
N ILE A 52 -26.27 15.41 30.60
CA ILE A 52 -26.54 16.19 31.82
C ILE A 52 -26.74 17.66 31.46
N THR A 53 -27.80 18.24 32.02
CA THR A 53 -28.19 19.64 31.82
C THR A 53 -28.32 20.35 33.18
N ASP A 54 -28.79 21.59 33.20
CA ASP A 54 -29.12 22.33 34.43
C ASP A 54 -27.90 22.64 35.33
N TYR A 55 -26.79 23.03 34.70
CA TYR A 55 -25.63 23.63 35.36
C TYR A 55 -25.05 24.75 34.48
N SER A 56 -24.25 25.62 35.08
CA SER A 56 -23.51 26.68 34.38
C SER A 56 -22.02 26.59 34.66
N GLY A 57 -21.21 27.43 34.00
CA GLY A 57 -19.76 27.54 34.24
C GLY A 57 -18.90 27.09 33.06
N THR A 58 -17.58 27.05 33.25
CA THR A 58 -16.59 26.97 32.17
C THR A 58 -15.58 25.84 32.37
N ASN A 59 -14.91 25.44 31.28
CA ASN A 59 -13.87 24.40 31.28
C ASN A 59 -14.35 23.02 31.76
N ASN A 60 -15.65 22.74 31.63
CA ASN A 60 -16.19 21.40 31.88
C ASN A 60 -16.03 20.56 30.61
N LEU A 61 -15.78 19.27 30.80
CA LEU A 61 -15.74 18.28 29.72
C LEU A 61 -17.03 17.46 29.73
N THR A 62 -17.37 16.90 28.57
CA THR A 62 -18.45 15.93 28.44
C THR A 62 -17.95 14.64 27.80
N THR A 63 -18.59 13.53 28.13
CA THR A 63 -18.31 12.22 27.53
C THR A 63 -19.59 11.41 27.33
N THR A 64 -19.59 10.55 26.32
CA THR A 64 -20.63 9.54 26.07
C THR A 64 -20.20 8.14 26.51
N SER A 65 -18.90 7.95 26.74
CA SER A 65 -18.31 6.70 27.19
C SER A 65 -17.95 6.77 28.67
N SER A 66 -18.06 5.64 29.37
CA SER A 66 -17.70 5.56 30.80
C SER A 66 -16.26 6.03 31.01
N PRO A 67 -16.03 6.99 31.92
CA PRO A 67 -14.67 7.38 32.31
C PRO A 67 -14.05 6.40 33.31
N PHE A 68 -14.82 5.44 33.83
CA PHE A 68 -14.41 4.52 34.88
C PHE A 68 -13.93 3.15 34.35
N ALA A 69 -13.07 2.48 35.12
CA ALA A 69 -12.50 1.17 34.80
C ALA A 69 -13.55 0.05 34.72
N SER A 70 -14.64 0.16 35.46
CA SER A 70 -15.79 -0.75 35.41
C SER A 70 -17.04 -0.06 35.96
N THR A 71 -18.21 -0.67 35.78
CA THR A 71 -19.50 -0.13 36.25
C THR A 71 -19.61 0.01 37.77
N GLY A 72 -18.80 -0.75 38.53
CA GLY A 72 -18.76 -0.71 39.99
C GLY A 72 -17.53 -0.02 40.57
N SER A 73 -16.77 0.71 39.75
CA SER A 73 -15.56 1.41 40.18
C SER A 73 -15.68 2.92 39.96
N ALA A 74 -15.06 3.69 40.85
CA ALA A 74 -14.83 5.12 40.65
C ALA A 74 -13.39 5.43 40.17
N VAL A 75 -12.56 4.39 39.99
CA VAL A 75 -11.22 4.51 39.38
C VAL A 75 -11.38 4.80 37.89
N LEU A 76 -10.61 5.75 37.36
CA LEU A 76 -10.63 6.10 35.95
C LEU A 76 -10.01 4.98 35.09
N ASN A 77 -10.52 4.80 33.87
CA ASN A 77 -9.84 3.98 32.86
C ASN A 77 -8.80 4.82 32.09
N SER A 78 -7.90 4.15 31.37
CA SER A 78 -6.80 4.80 30.64
C SER A 78 -7.25 5.80 29.57
N CYS A 79 -8.48 5.69 29.07
CA CYS A 79 -9.07 6.54 28.03
C CYS A 79 -9.92 7.68 28.59
N SER A 80 -9.96 7.82 29.92
CA SER A 80 -10.82 8.78 30.58
C SER A 80 -10.39 10.23 30.26
N PRO A 81 -11.33 11.09 29.82
CA PRO A 81 -11.08 12.53 29.70
C PRO A 81 -10.84 13.22 31.05
N ALA A 82 -11.13 12.54 32.17
CA ALA A 82 -10.89 13.07 33.51
C ALA A 82 -9.43 13.03 33.94
N ILE A 83 -8.59 12.26 33.25
CA ILE A 83 -7.17 12.17 33.57
C ILE A 83 -6.49 13.52 33.28
N ASN A 84 -5.75 14.05 34.25
CA ASN A 84 -5.00 15.30 34.23
C ASN A 84 -5.85 16.54 33.88
N ALA A 85 -7.15 16.51 34.19
CA ALA A 85 -8.12 17.50 33.73
C ALA A 85 -8.85 18.28 34.84
N GLY A 86 -8.51 18.09 36.12
CA GLY A 86 -9.12 18.77 37.28
C GLY A 86 -8.45 20.09 37.65
N ASP A 87 -9.18 21.11 38.12
CA ASP A 87 -8.78 22.53 38.31
C ASP A 87 -7.25 22.83 38.44
N PRO A 88 -6.64 23.63 37.55
CA PRO A 88 -5.21 23.95 37.61
C PRO A 88 -4.80 24.71 38.88
N ALA A 89 -5.73 25.39 39.56
CA ALA A 89 -5.47 26.03 40.85
C ALA A 89 -5.38 25.02 42.02
N SER A 90 -5.90 23.80 41.83
CA SER A 90 -5.81 22.70 42.80
C SER A 90 -4.44 22.02 42.81
N THR A 91 -3.42 22.67 42.23
CA THR A 91 -2.00 22.30 42.33
C THR A 91 -1.39 22.58 43.71
N THR A 92 -2.14 23.23 44.60
CA THR A 92 -1.79 23.44 46.00
C THR A 92 -2.71 22.62 46.90
N ALA A 93 -2.22 22.18 48.05
CA ALA A 93 -2.69 21.09 48.92
C ALA A 93 -4.17 21.10 49.42
N THR A 94 -5.07 21.89 48.85
CA THR A 94 -6.45 22.10 49.32
C THR A 94 -7.35 20.86 49.21
N ASN A 95 -7.06 19.92 48.29
CA ASN A 95 -7.81 18.67 48.12
C ASN A 95 -7.13 17.44 48.78
N GLY A 96 -6.15 17.69 49.67
CA GLY A 96 -5.30 16.65 50.24
C GLY A 96 -4.16 16.24 49.29
N THR A 97 -3.15 15.56 49.84
CA THR A 97 -1.99 15.09 49.06
C THR A 97 -2.18 13.71 48.45
N THR A 98 -3.22 12.98 48.89
CA THR A 98 -3.53 11.62 48.44
C THR A 98 -4.98 11.46 47.98
N ASP A 99 -5.22 10.49 47.11
CA ASP A 99 -6.54 10.08 46.63
C ASP A 99 -7.20 9.07 47.59
N VAL A 100 -8.41 8.58 47.25
CA VAL A 100 -9.14 7.62 48.11
C VAL A 100 -8.43 6.26 48.24
N ALA A 101 -7.53 5.91 47.32
CA ALA A 101 -6.68 4.72 47.41
C ALA A 101 -5.35 4.97 48.15
N GLY A 102 -5.09 6.21 48.58
CA GLY A 102 -3.83 6.60 49.22
C GLY A 102 -2.69 6.92 48.25
N ASN A 103 -2.94 6.96 46.94
CA ASN A 103 -1.95 7.37 45.94
C ASN A 103 -1.78 8.90 45.98
N GLY A 104 -0.59 9.41 45.63
CA GLY A 104 -0.38 10.84 45.50
C GLY A 104 -1.30 11.44 44.41
N ARG A 105 -1.93 12.58 44.71
CA ARG A 105 -2.82 13.33 43.78
C ARG A 105 -2.08 14.01 42.61
N PHE A 106 -0.75 13.93 42.58
CA PHE A 106 0.08 14.52 41.54
C PHE A 106 0.94 13.42 40.94
N TYR A 107 0.53 12.89 39.79
CA TYR A 107 1.34 11.96 39.03
C TYR A 107 2.20 12.71 38.00
N ASN A 108 3.50 12.38 37.93
CA ASN A 108 4.47 12.92 36.96
C ASN A 108 4.49 14.46 36.81
N ASN A 109 4.39 15.21 37.92
CA ASN A 109 4.31 16.69 37.94
C ASN A 109 3.19 17.27 37.07
N SER A 110 2.12 16.51 36.86
CA SER A 110 0.96 16.90 36.08
C SER A 110 -0.15 17.51 36.97
N ARG A 111 -1.28 17.82 36.34
CA ARG A 111 -2.51 18.31 36.95
C ARG A 111 -3.31 17.15 37.57
N ILE A 112 -4.05 17.40 38.65
CA ILE A 112 -4.88 16.38 39.29
C ILE A 112 -5.95 15.83 38.33
N ASP A 113 -6.34 14.58 38.54
CA ASP A 113 -7.50 13.99 37.86
C ASP A 113 -8.82 14.58 38.39
N MET A 114 -9.85 14.57 37.54
CA MET A 114 -11.21 14.82 38.01
C MET A 114 -11.75 13.57 38.70
N GLY A 115 -12.34 13.74 39.89
CA GLY A 115 -12.96 12.66 40.66
C GLY A 115 -12.19 12.23 41.91
N ALA A 116 -12.50 11.02 42.38
CA ALA A 116 -12.07 10.51 43.68
C ALA A 116 -10.68 9.83 43.66
N PHE A 117 -10.22 9.38 42.50
CA PHE A 117 -9.00 8.59 42.31
C PHE A 117 -8.07 9.28 41.31
N GLU A 118 -6.76 9.12 41.53
CA GLU A 118 -5.71 9.55 40.62
C GLU A 118 -5.22 8.33 39.81
N TYR A 119 -5.31 8.40 38.49
CA TYR A 119 -4.84 7.39 37.57
C TYR A 119 -3.32 7.43 37.45
N GLN A 120 -2.67 6.37 37.93
CA GLN A 120 -1.20 6.28 37.96
C GLN A 120 -0.59 5.73 36.67
N GLY A 121 -1.41 5.32 35.69
CA GLY A 121 -0.93 4.74 34.44
C GLY A 121 -0.63 5.78 33.36
N ALA A 122 -0.10 5.33 32.22
CA ALA A 122 -0.05 6.17 31.02
C ALA A 122 -1.47 6.35 30.44
N GLN A 123 -1.88 7.60 30.20
CA GLN A 123 -3.14 7.90 29.53
C GLN A 123 -3.08 7.43 28.07
N SER A 124 -4.16 6.81 27.61
CA SER A 124 -4.39 6.50 26.20
C SER A 124 -5.26 7.59 25.58
N LEU A 125 -4.82 8.12 24.44
CA LEU A 125 -5.58 9.12 23.69
C LEU A 125 -6.29 8.45 22.51
N PRO A 126 -7.53 8.84 22.21
CA PRO A 126 -8.25 8.30 21.05
C PRO A 126 -7.49 8.60 19.76
N ALA A 127 -7.42 7.60 18.89
CA ALA A 127 -6.77 7.74 17.60
C ALA A 127 -7.61 8.62 16.67
N THR A 128 -6.96 9.55 15.98
CA THR A 128 -7.57 10.37 14.92
C THR A 128 -6.67 10.37 13.70
N ILE A 129 -7.23 10.07 12.53
CA ILE A 129 -6.50 10.17 11.26
C ILE A 129 -6.41 11.65 10.87
N THR A 130 -5.21 12.21 10.87
CA THR A 130 -4.93 13.60 10.52
C THR A 130 -4.58 13.79 9.05
N ALA A 131 -4.07 12.74 8.38
CA ALA A 131 -3.91 12.71 6.93
C ALA A 131 -4.39 11.36 6.39
N GLN A 132 -5.36 11.43 5.48
CA GLN A 132 -5.88 10.27 4.76
C GLN A 132 -4.87 9.79 3.71
N PRO A 133 -4.96 8.52 3.27
CA PRO A 133 -4.18 8.09 2.12
C PRO A 133 -4.65 8.85 0.89
N ARG A 134 -3.78 8.98 -0.12
CA ARG A 134 -4.20 9.45 -1.44
C ARG A 134 -5.37 8.59 -1.96
N SER A 135 -6.23 9.16 -2.79
CA SER A 135 -7.44 8.48 -3.27
C SER A 135 -7.15 7.32 -4.22
N GLY A 136 -6.04 7.35 -4.97
CA GLY A 136 -5.67 6.26 -5.85
C GLY A 136 -4.35 6.39 -6.58
N SER A 137 -4.03 5.37 -7.37
CA SER A 137 -2.87 5.30 -8.25
C SER A 137 -3.13 4.34 -9.40
N THR A 138 -2.60 4.66 -10.58
CA THR A 138 -2.45 3.71 -11.68
C THR A 138 -0.96 3.47 -11.89
N VAL A 139 -0.52 2.22 -11.83
CA VAL A 139 0.90 1.86 -11.98
C VAL A 139 1.10 0.68 -12.92
N PRO A 140 2.23 0.60 -13.63
CA PRO A 140 2.57 -0.57 -14.43
C PRO A 140 2.86 -1.80 -13.55
N LEU A 141 2.68 -3.00 -14.11
CA LEU A 141 3.14 -4.26 -13.52
C LEU A 141 4.60 -4.17 -13.05
N GLY A 142 4.90 -4.81 -11.92
CA GLY A 142 6.23 -4.82 -11.31
C GLY A 142 6.59 -3.56 -10.51
N SER A 143 5.75 -2.53 -10.54
CA SER A 143 5.98 -1.30 -9.75
C SER A 143 5.99 -1.55 -8.25
N THR A 144 6.64 -0.65 -7.51
CA THR A 144 6.47 -0.51 -6.06
C THR A 144 5.50 0.64 -5.77
N VAL A 145 4.56 0.42 -4.86
CA VAL A 145 3.56 1.40 -4.41
C VAL A 145 3.66 1.57 -2.90
N THR A 146 3.84 2.81 -2.47
CA THR A 146 3.76 3.20 -1.06
C THR A 146 2.60 4.15 -0.83
N VAL A 147 1.85 3.91 0.25
CA VAL A 147 0.71 4.73 0.66
C VAL A 147 0.75 4.85 2.18
N ALA A 148 0.64 6.07 2.70
CA ALA A 148 0.73 6.32 4.13
C ALA A 148 -0.51 7.04 4.65
N VAL A 149 -0.74 6.89 5.95
CA VAL A 149 -1.65 7.69 6.76
C VAL A 149 -0.89 8.38 7.89
N SER A 150 -1.38 9.54 8.31
CA SER A 150 -0.90 10.21 9.53
C SER A 150 -1.96 10.13 10.61
N ILE A 151 -1.55 9.79 11.83
CA ILE A 151 -2.43 9.56 12.98
C ILE A 151 -1.90 10.32 14.19
N THR A 152 -2.81 10.87 14.99
CA THR A 152 -2.54 11.34 16.36
C THR A 152 -3.27 10.47 17.37
N GLY A 153 -2.81 10.51 18.63
CA GLY A 153 -3.33 9.66 19.70
C GLY A 153 -2.51 8.39 19.91
N THR A 154 -2.98 7.53 20.82
CA THR A 154 -2.32 6.25 21.12
C THR A 154 -2.76 5.22 20.11
N VAL A 155 -1.83 4.45 19.52
CA VAL A 155 -2.16 3.39 18.55
C VAL A 155 -1.69 2.04 19.09
N SER A 156 -2.58 1.05 19.04
CA SER A 156 -2.29 -0.33 19.40
C SER A 156 -1.88 -1.16 18.18
N SER A 157 -2.57 -1.00 17.05
CA SER A 157 -2.27 -1.75 15.83
C SER A 157 -2.81 -1.08 14.57
N TYR A 158 -2.16 -1.37 13.45
CA TYR A 158 -2.66 -1.12 12.10
C TYR A 158 -2.95 -2.45 11.42
N GLN A 159 -3.99 -2.49 10.59
CA GLN A 159 -4.20 -3.59 9.66
C GLN A 159 -4.76 -3.04 8.35
N TRP A 160 -4.04 -3.28 7.25
CA TRP A 160 -4.54 -2.98 5.91
C TRP A 160 -5.44 -4.09 5.40
N TYR A 161 -6.50 -3.70 4.71
CA TYR A 161 -7.46 -4.58 4.05
C TYR A 161 -7.58 -4.19 2.60
N LYS A 162 -7.69 -5.19 1.73
CA LYS A 162 -7.96 -5.04 0.30
C LYS A 162 -9.31 -5.66 -0.01
N ASN A 163 -10.25 -4.85 -0.50
CA ASN A 163 -11.62 -5.30 -0.83
C ASN A 163 -12.25 -6.13 0.31
N GLY A 164 -12.00 -5.72 1.57
CA GLY A 164 -12.48 -6.40 2.78
C GLY A 164 -11.62 -7.55 3.30
N ASN A 165 -10.60 -8.01 2.56
CA ASN A 165 -9.71 -9.10 3.00
C ASN A 165 -8.41 -8.55 3.59
N VAL A 166 -7.89 -9.20 4.63
CA VAL A 166 -6.63 -8.85 5.28
C VAL A 166 -5.47 -8.89 4.27
N VAL A 167 -4.67 -7.83 4.22
CA VAL A 167 -3.39 -7.84 3.51
C VAL A 167 -2.31 -8.29 4.49
N SER A 168 -1.84 -9.53 4.34
CA SER A 168 -0.90 -10.15 5.27
C SER A 168 0.40 -9.33 5.40
N GLY A 169 0.89 -9.17 6.62
CA GLY A 169 2.13 -8.45 6.93
C GLY A 169 2.07 -6.92 6.83
N GLN A 170 0.95 -6.34 6.38
CA GLN A 170 0.78 -4.89 6.27
C GLN A 170 0.16 -4.34 7.56
N THR A 171 0.98 -4.19 8.59
CA THR A 171 0.58 -3.80 9.96
C THR A 171 1.20 -2.47 10.42
N SER A 172 1.52 -1.59 9.47
CA SER A 172 2.14 -0.29 9.72
C SER A 172 1.26 0.86 9.19
N ALA A 173 1.56 2.09 9.59
CA ALA A 173 0.91 3.29 9.07
C ALA A 173 1.13 3.49 7.55
N THR A 174 2.14 2.83 6.99
CA THR A 174 2.44 2.81 5.55
C THR A 174 2.15 1.41 4.98
N LEU A 175 1.32 1.35 3.95
CA LEU A 175 1.19 0.21 3.03
C LEU A 175 2.35 0.23 2.04
N ALA A 176 3.07 -0.87 1.92
CA ALA A 176 4.12 -1.06 0.93
C ALA A 176 3.87 -2.31 0.10
N LEU A 177 3.54 -2.12 -1.19
CA LEU A 177 3.37 -3.18 -2.17
C LEU A 177 4.58 -3.17 -3.11
N ASN A 178 5.26 -4.29 -3.24
CA ASN A 178 6.41 -4.44 -4.13
C ASN A 178 6.08 -5.43 -5.24
N ASN A 179 6.66 -5.24 -6.42
CA ASN A 179 6.42 -6.10 -7.58
C ASN A 179 4.91 -6.30 -7.83
N VAL A 180 4.16 -5.20 -7.90
CA VAL A 180 2.70 -5.21 -8.04
C VAL A 180 2.27 -6.01 -9.27
N GLN A 181 1.34 -6.94 -9.07
CA GLN A 181 0.74 -7.77 -10.12
C GLN A 181 -0.70 -7.33 -10.41
N ALA A 182 -1.28 -7.81 -11.52
CA ALA A 182 -2.67 -7.52 -11.87
C ALA A 182 -3.65 -7.88 -10.74
N GLY A 183 -3.37 -9.00 -10.06
CA GLY A 183 -4.12 -9.47 -8.91
C GLY A 183 -4.08 -8.55 -7.70
N ASP A 184 -3.20 -7.53 -7.64
CA ASP A 184 -3.09 -6.56 -6.56
C ASP A 184 -4.01 -5.34 -6.74
N ALA A 185 -4.61 -5.15 -7.91
CA ALA A 185 -5.59 -4.10 -8.13
C ALA A 185 -6.78 -4.22 -7.15
N GLY A 186 -7.28 -3.08 -6.66
CA GLY A 186 -8.39 -3.03 -5.70
C GLY A 186 -8.35 -1.82 -4.78
N ASN A 187 -9.30 -1.78 -3.84
CA ASN A 187 -9.43 -0.72 -2.85
C ASN A 187 -8.79 -1.16 -1.53
N TYR A 188 -7.88 -0.34 -1.02
CA TYR A 188 -7.17 -0.55 0.23
C TYR A 188 -7.65 0.42 1.29
N VAL A 189 -7.94 -0.09 2.48
CA VAL A 189 -8.24 0.71 3.67
C VAL A 189 -7.36 0.23 4.82
N VAL A 190 -7.02 1.12 5.74
CA VAL A 190 -6.39 0.74 7.01
C VAL A 190 -7.37 0.93 8.14
N VAL A 191 -7.49 -0.10 8.97
CA VAL A 191 -8.16 -0.02 10.27
C VAL A 191 -7.09 0.19 11.32
N ILE A 192 -7.22 1.27 12.07
CA ILE A 192 -6.38 1.59 13.22
C ILE A 192 -7.17 1.30 14.48
N VAL A 193 -6.58 0.53 15.38
CA VAL A 193 -7.13 0.25 16.70
C VAL A 193 -6.29 0.97 17.73
N SER A 194 -6.96 1.70 18.62
CA SER A 194 -6.40 2.23 19.86
C SER A 194 -7.06 1.58 21.06
N PRO A 195 -6.55 1.80 22.28
CA PRO A 195 -7.26 1.39 23.49
C PRO A 195 -8.61 2.08 23.67
N CYS A 196 -8.85 3.23 23.01
CA CYS A 196 -9.99 4.11 23.27
C CYS A 196 -11.03 4.11 22.15
N ASN A 197 -10.65 3.75 20.93
CA ASN A 197 -11.51 3.72 19.76
C ASN A 197 -10.89 2.89 18.62
N SER A 198 -11.65 2.71 17.56
CA SER A 198 -11.14 2.28 16.26
C SER A 198 -11.56 3.27 15.18
N VAL A 199 -10.65 3.57 14.27
CA VAL A 199 -10.87 4.46 13.12
C VAL A 199 -10.45 3.76 11.84
N THR A 200 -11.17 4.01 10.75
CA THR A 200 -10.89 3.45 9.42
C THR A 200 -10.60 4.58 8.44
N SER A 201 -9.59 4.40 7.58
CA SER A 201 -9.24 5.39 6.56
C SER A 201 -10.27 5.46 5.43
N THR A 202 -10.21 6.54 4.64
CA THR A 202 -10.80 6.52 3.30
C THR A 202 -10.09 5.51 2.40
N PRO A 203 -10.74 4.96 1.37
CA PRO A 203 -10.13 3.98 0.48
C PRO A 203 -9.06 4.61 -0.44
N PHE A 204 -7.94 3.90 -0.61
CA PHE A 204 -6.96 4.09 -1.68
C PHE A 204 -7.24 3.08 -2.80
N SER A 205 -7.55 3.54 -4.01
CA SER A 205 -7.80 2.68 -5.16
C SER A 205 -6.55 2.45 -6.01
N LEU A 206 -6.12 1.19 -6.12
CA LEU A 206 -4.99 0.80 -6.96
C LEU A 206 -5.48 0.18 -8.27
N SER A 207 -5.08 0.80 -9.39
CA SER A 207 -5.18 0.23 -10.73
C SER A 207 -3.80 -0.21 -11.21
N VAL A 208 -3.76 -1.36 -11.88
CA VAL A 208 -2.52 -1.93 -12.39
C VAL A 208 -2.64 -2.08 -13.91
N THR A 209 -1.74 -1.45 -14.65
CA THR A 209 -1.69 -1.53 -16.11
C THR A 209 -0.68 -2.57 -16.54
N ALA A 210 -1.03 -3.35 -17.56
CA ALA A 210 -0.07 -4.21 -18.22
C ALA A 210 1.09 -3.38 -18.78
N VAL A 211 2.28 -3.98 -18.82
CA VAL A 211 3.42 -3.45 -19.55
C VAL A 211 3.68 -4.36 -20.74
N PRO A 212 4.30 -3.85 -21.81
CA PRO A 212 4.67 -4.71 -22.88
C PRO A 212 5.69 -5.77 -22.48
N ASP A 213 5.63 -6.90 -23.18
CA ASP A 213 6.47 -8.09 -22.94
C ASP A 213 6.71 -8.78 -24.28
N LEU A 214 7.96 -8.77 -24.75
CA LEU A 214 8.39 -9.34 -26.00
C LEU A 214 9.14 -10.65 -25.79
N THR A 215 8.89 -11.58 -26.70
CA THR A 215 9.72 -12.78 -26.81
C THR A 215 10.15 -13.01 -28.26
N PRO A 216 11.42 -13.34 -28.52
CA PRO A 216 11.83 -13.79 -29.83
C PRO A 216 11.45 -15.27 -30.01
N ILE A 217 11.07 -15.66 -31.23
CA ILE A 217 10.93 -17.07 -31.62
C ILE A 217 11.74 -17.28 -32.90
N LEU A 218 12.79 -18.08 -32.82
CA LEU A 218 13.74 -18.33 -33.90
C LEU A 218 13.41 -19.61 -34.64
N TYR A 219 13.63 -19.54 -35.96
CA TYR A 219 13.45 -20.65 -36.88
C TYR A 219 14.64 -20.69 -37.82
N ALA A 220 15.54 -21.65 -37.62
CA ALA A 220 16.67 -21.91 -38.49
C ALA A 220 16.32 -23.02 -39.49
N ARG A 221 16.53 -22.77 -40.78
CA ARG A 221 16.18 -23.71 -41.85
C ARG A 221 17.20 -23.74 -42.99
N PRO A 222 17.45 -24.91 -43.60
CA PRO A 222 17.09 -26.25 -43.11
C PRO A 222 17.78 -26.59 -41.79
N THR A 223 17.20 -27.50 -41.00
CA THR A 223 17.79 -27.95 -39.72
C THR A 223 18.95 -28.93 -39.90
N THR A 224 19.13 -29.44 -41.12
CA THR A 224 20.22 -30.36 -41.48
C THR A 224 20.80 -29.93 -42.82
N LEU A 225 22.13 -29.74 -42.87
CA LEU A 225 22.85 -29.25 -44.04
C LEU A 225 24.07 -30.12 -44.34
N THR A 226 24.47 -30.19 -45.62
CA THR A 226 25.65 -30.96 -46.06
C THR A 226 26.49 -30.12 -46.99
N GLY A 227 27.78 -30.01 -46.69
CA GLY A 227 28.69 -29.12 -47.41
C GLY A 227 28.23 -27.66 -47.38
N ASP A 228 28.71 -26.88 -48.35
CA ASP A 228 28.33 -25.48 -48.50
C ASP A 228 26.86 -25.39 -48.94
N SER A 229 25.99 -24.99 -48.01
CA SER A 229 24.54 -25.04 -48.19
C SER A 229 23.87 -23.72 -47.82
N PRO A 230 22.80 -23.32 -48.56
CA PRO A 230 22.02 -22.15 -48.19
C PRO A 230 21.27 -22.40 -46.87
N LEU A 231 21.22 -21.38 -46.03
CA LEU A 231 20.43 -21.38 -44.80
C LEU A 231 19.63 -20.09 -44.67
N SER A 232 18.58 -20.15 -43.86
CA SER A 232 17.73 -19.02 -43.50
C SER A 232 17.45 -19.04 -42.01
N VAL A 233 17.42 -17.86 -41.40
CA VAL A 233 17.00 -17.68 -40.00
C VAL A 233 15.85 -16.68 -39.99
N VAL A 234 14.70 -17.09 -39.50
CA VAL A 234 13.57 -16.19 -39.27
C VAL A 234 13.39 -16.01 -37.77
N ALA A 235 13.23 -14.78 -37.33
CA ALA A 235 12.87 -14.45 -35.96
C ALA A 235 11.54 -13.72 -35.95
N ASP A 236 10.58 -14.27 -35.20
CA ASP A 236 9.34 -13.59 -34.87
C ASP A 236 9.56 -12.85 -33.54
N VAL A 237 9.28 -11.55 -33.47
CA VAL A 237 9.27 -10.78 -32.22
C VAL A 237 7.81 -10.57 -31.82
N VAL A 238 7.36 -11.24 -30.77
CA VAL A 238 5.94 -11.38 -30.39
C VAL A 238 5.66 -10.61 -29.11
N GLU A 239 4.60 -9.80 -29.08
CA GLU A 239 4.11 -9.14 -27.87
C GLU A 239 3.06 -10.00 -27.15
N LEU A 240 3.24 -10.22 -25.84
CA LEU A 240 2.49 -11.21 -25.07
C LEU A 240 1.37 -10.63 -24.17
N ASN A 241 1.41 -9.34 -23.84
CA ASN A 241 0.54 -8.74 -22.82
C ASN A 241 -0.58 -7.86 -23.38
N GLY A 242 -0.73 -7.77 -24.70
CA GLY A 242 -1.74 -6.94 -25.34
C GLY A 242 -1.43 -5.44 -25.27
N VAL A 243 -0.17 -5.06 -25.03
CA VAL A 243 0.25 -3.65 -24.91
C VAL A 243 1.16 -3.29 -26.08
N THR A 244 0.74 -2.30 -26.87
CA THR A 244 1.54 -1.82 -28.01
C THR A 244 2.90 -1.30 -27.56
N ILE A 245 3.94 -1.76 -28.25
CA ILE A 245 5.32 -1.31 -28.04
C ILE A 245 5.67 -0.25 -29.05
N THR A 246 6.35 0.80 -28.57
CA THR A 246 6.88 1.86 -29.40
C THR A 246 8.33 2.16 -29.01
N GLY A 247 9.10 2.68 -29.95
CA GLY A 247 10.53 2.94 -29.79
C GLY A 247 11.40 1.86 -30.44
N THR A 248 12.70 1.90 -30.16
CA THR A 248 13.67 1.03 -30.84
C THR A 248 13.69 -0.35 -30.20
N ILE A 249 13.43 -1.38 -30.99
CA ILE A 249 13.59 -2.79 -30.61
C ILE A 249 14.89 -3.30 -31.21
N THR A 250 15.71 -3.97 -30.41
CA THR A 250 16.97 -4.58 -30.87
C THR A 250 16.94 -6.08 -30.67
N LEU A 251 17.04 -6.84 -31.76
CA LEU A 251 17.26 -8.28 -31.75
C LEU A 251 18.73 -8.55 -32.09
N LYS A 252 19.41 -9.31 -31.24
CA LYS A 252 20.76 -9.79 -31.50
C LYS A 252 20.73 -11.28 -31.78
N ILE A 253 21.19 -11.70 -32.96
CA ILE A 253 21.35 -13.11 -33.32
C ILE A 253 22.84 -13.45 -33.28
N THR A 254 23.22 -14.54 -32.62
CA THR A 254 24.62 -14.97 -32.47
C THR A 254 25.29 -15.23 -33.83
N ARG A 255 26.54 -14.81 -33.97
CA ARG A 255 27.41 -15.12 -35.12
C ARG A 255 28.20 -16.39 -34.90
N ASP A 256 28.47 -17.08 -36.00
CA ASP A 256 29.45 -18.16 -36.08
C ASP A 256 30.30 -17.96 -37.34
N ALA A 257 31.59 -18.27 -37.25
CA ALA A 257 32.52 -18.09 -38.36
C ALA A 257 32.17 -18.94 -39.61
N LYS A 258 31.40 -20.02 -39.44
CA LYS A 258 30.93 -20.88 -40.53
C LYS A 258 29.67 -20.34 -41.23
N VAL A 259 29.01 -19.34 -40.65
CA VAL A 259 27.73 -18.81 -41.16
C VAL A 259 27.90 -17.38 -41.60
N SER A 260 27.45 -17.08 -42.82
CA SER A 260 27.33 -15.71 -43.32
C SER A 260 25.87 -15.40 -43.63
N LEU A 261 25.22 -14.62 -42.78
CA LEU A 261 23.85 -14.14 -42.96
C LEU A 261 23.81 -12.69 -43.47
N SER A 262 22.82 -12.41 -44.30
CA SER A 262 22.48 -11.08 -44.81
C SER A 262 20.97 -10.83 -44.71
N LEU A 263 20.58 -9.55 -44.68
CA LEU A 263 19.17 -9.14 -44.66
C LEU A 263 18.72 -8.83 -46.09
N PRO A 264 17.90 -9.67 -46.73
CA PRO A 264 17.25 -9.31 -48.00
C PRO A 264 16.14 -8.29 -47.72
N SER A 265 16.46 -6.99 -47.82
CA SER A 265 15.63 -5.89 -47.33
C SER A 265 14.24 -5.77 -47.98
N SER A 266 14.08 -6.26 -49.22
CA SER A 266 12.79 -6.25 -49.93
C SER A 266 11.96 -7.52 -49.74
N ALA A 267 12.48 -8.54 -49.07
CA ALA A 267 11.78 -9.80 -48.91
C ALA A 267 10.57 -9.66 -47.98
N THR A 268 9.41 -10.13 -48.45
CA THR A 268 8.17 -10.26 -47.66
C THR A 268 7.95 -11.69 -47.16
N SER A 269 8.79 -12.63 -47.60
CA SER A 269 8.84 -13.99 -47.09
C SER A 269 10.25 -14.57 -47.13
N VAL A 270 10.60 -15.36 -46.12
CA VAL A 270 11.86 -16.12 -46.02
C VAL A 270 11.52 -17.50 -45.48
N ALA A 271 12.02 -18.56 -46.13
CA ALA A 271 11.77 -19.96 -45.75
C ALA A 271 10.27 -20.29 -45.47
N ASN A 272 9.38 -19.81 -46.35
CA ASN A 272 7.91 -19.93 -46.24
C ASN A 272 7.26 -19.26 -45.03
N ARG A 273 7.97 -18.34 -44.35
CA ARG A 273 7.40 -17.49 -43.30
C ARG A 273 7.27 -16.06 -43.80
N SER A 274 6.17 -15.39 -43.47
CA SER A 274 6.01 -13.96 -43.75
C SER A 274 6.95 -13.14 -42.88
N VAL A 275 7.64 -12.18 -43.46
CA VAL A 275 8.58 -11.28 -42.78
C VAL A 275 8.36 -9.84 -43.25
N GLN A 276 8.80 -8.89 -42.43
CA GLN A 276 8.70 -7.46 -42.72
C GLN A 276 10.11 -6.86 -42.84
N ASN A 277 10.98 -7.46 -43.64
CA ASN A 277 12.42 -7.11 -43.69
C ASN A 277 12.68 -5.63 -44.00
N SER A 278 11.80 -4.97 -44.75
CA SER A 278 11.93 -3.54 -45.06
C SER A 278 11.82 -2.63 -43.83
N LEU A 279 11.29 -3.16 -42.72
CA LEU A 279 11.14 -2.45 -41.45
C LEU A 279 12.32 -2.68 -40.50
N TRP A 280 13.30 -3.49 -40.90
CA TRP A 280 14.48 -3.84 -40.11
C TRP A 280 15.75 -3.30 -40.73
N GLN A 281 16.70 -2.93 -39.87
CA GLN A 281 18.06 -2.56 -40.26
C GLN A 281 19.03 -3.58 -39.68
N LEU A 282 19.94 -4.09 -40.51
CA LEU A 282 20.98 -5.01 -40.10
C LEU A 282 22.31 -4.26 -39.92
N ASN A 283 22.90 -4.37 -38.74
CA ASN A 283 24.26 -3.97 -38.45
C ASN A 283 25.13 -5.21 -38.26
N THR A 284 26.24 -5.25 -39.00
CA THR A 284 27.19 -6.37 -39.05
C THR A 284 28.55 -6.05 -38.47
N SER A 285 28.71 -4.87 -37.85
CA SER A 285 29.97 -4.39 -37.27
C SER A 285 30.31 -5.07 -35.93
N ASP A 286 29.32 -5.65 -35.24
CA ASP A 286 29.54 -6.44 -34.04
C ASP A 286 30.15 -7.81 -34.43
N ALA A 287 31.26 -8.18 -33.79
CA ALA A 287 31.96 -9.43 -34.08
C ALA A 287 31.16 -10.67 -33.65
N ASN A 288 30.31 -10.54 -32.64
CA ASN A 288 29.60 -11.65 -31.99
C ASN A 288 28.13 -11.75 -32.42
N TYR A 289 27.54 -10.67 -32.95
CA TYR A 289 26.11 -10.62 -33.25
C TYR A 289 25.77 -10.01 -34.61
N TYR A 290 24.76 -10.56 -35.26
CA TYR A 290 23.93 -9.82 -36.22
C TYR A 290 22.96 -8.96 -35.41
N VAL A 291 23.12 -7.64 -35.47
CA VAL A 291 22.30 -6.70 -34.70
C VAL A 291 21.21 -6.16 -35.61
N LEU A 292 19.97 -6.54 -35.32
CA LEU A 292 18.77 -6.16 -36.06
C LEU A 292 18.01 -5.12 -35.23
N THR A 293 17.73 -3.97 -35.84
CA THR A 293 16.96 -2.89 -35.19
C THR A 293 15.72 -2.51 -35.99
N THR A 294 14.67 -2.13 -35.29
CA THR A 294 13.45 -1.56 -35.88
C THR A 294 12.86 -0.52 -34.95
N THR A 295 12.16 0.47 -35.52
CA THR A 295 11.34 1.43 -34.77
C THR A 295 9.85 1.23 -35.06
N GLN A 296 9.50 0.19 -35.80
CA GLN A 296 8.11 -0.12 -36.12
C GLN A 296 7.38 -0.53 -34.84
N PRO A 297 6.23 0.12 -34.51
CA PRO A 297 5.41 -0.32 -33.41
C PRO A 297 4.90 -1.75 -33.60
N ILE A 298 4.95 -2.56 -32.54
CA ILE A 298 4.30 -3.87 -32.49
C ILE A 298 3.03 -3.69 -31.69
N ALA A 299 1.87 -3.90 -32.31
CA ALA A 299 0.59 -3.80 -31.64
C ALA A 299 0.45 -4.88 -30.57
N GLY A 300 -0.36 -4.60 -29.54
CA GLY A 300 -0.61 -5.56 -28.47
C GLY A 300 -1.13 -6.90 -28.99
N GLY A 301 -0.48 -8.00 -28.59
CA GLY A 301 -0.80 -9.36 -29.03
C GLY A 301 -0.38 -9.70 -30.46
N ASP A 302 0.33 -8.81 -31.15
CA ASP A 302 0.81 -9.00 -32.52
C ASP A 302 2.31 -9.36 -32.53
N LYS A 303 2.86 -9.54 -33.73
CA LYS A 303 4.28 -9.80 -33.94
C LYS A 303 4.87 -9.04 -35.11
N LEU A 304 6.18 -8.84 -35.08
CA LEU A 304 6.98 -8.35 -36.20
C LEU A 304 8.10 -9.34 -36.49
N SER A 305 8.21 -9.77 -37.74
CA SER A 305 9.11 -10.85 -38.13
C SER A 305 10.22 -10.35 -39.06
N VAL A 306 11.42 -10.90 -38.91
CA VAL A 306 12.59 -10.62 -39.74
C VAL A 306 13.25 -11.91 -40.19
N GLY A 307 13.61 -11.98 -41.47
CA GLY A 307 14.24 -13.14 -42.08
C GLY A 307 15.60 -12.80 -42.66
N LEU A 308 16.63 -13.52 -42.24
CA LEU A 308 17.97 -13.48 -42.81
C LEU A 308 18.18 -14.69 -43.73
N THR A 309 18.94 -14.50 -44.80
CA THR A 309 19.38 -15.56 -45.70
C THR A 309 20.90 -15.56 -45.82
N GLY A 310 21.47 -16.73 -46.07
CA GLY A 310 22.91 -16.88 -46.09
C GLY A 310 23.38 -18.26 -46.47
N THR A 311 24.65 -18.51 -46.21
CA THR A 311 25.32 -19.78 -46.50
C THR A 311 26.02 -20.27 -45.25
N LEU A 312 25.91 -21.58 -45.01
CA LEU A 312 26.74 -22.31 -44.06
C LEU A 312 27.91 -22.92 -44.85
N THR A 313 29.13 -22.68 -44.38
CA THR A 313 30.37 -23.23 -44.94
C THR A 313 31.05 -24.06 -43.84
N PRO A 314 30.70 -25.36 -43.71
CA PRO A 314 31.19 -26.19 -42.62
C PRO A 314 32.66 -26.63 -42.78
N GLY A 315 33.22 -26.53 -44.00
CA GLY A 315 34.54 -27.08 -44.31
C GLY A 315 34.61 -28.59 -44.03
N ALA A 316 35.72 -29.06 -43.45
CA ALA A 316 35.92 -30.46 -43.09
C ALA A 316 35.34 -30.83 -41.71
N THR A 317 34.34 -30.10 -41.22
CA THR A 317 33.78 -30.31 -39.88
C THR A 317 32.35 -30.85 -39.94
N VAL A 318 31.99 -31.65 -38.93
CA VAL A 318 30.63 -32.14 -38.67
C VAL A 318 30.25 -31.66 -37.28
N GLY A 319 29.02 -31.20 -37.09
CA GLY A 319 28.60 -30.77 -35.77
C GLY A 319 27.21 -30.16 -35.73
N MET A 320 26.95 -29.48 -34.61
CA MET A 320 25.71 -28.78 -34.35
C MET A 320 26.03 -27.32 -34.09
N LEU A 321 25.32 -26.43 -34.79
CA LEU A 321 25.35 -25.00 -34.57
C LEU A 321 24.07 -24.58 -33.84
N THR A 322 24.22 -23.83 -32.75
CA THR A 322 23.09 -23.20 -32.07
C THR A 322 22.98 -21.75 -32.53
N VAL A 323 21.83 -21.38 -33.09
CA VAL A 323 21.49 -20.00 -33.45
C VAL A 323 20.64 -19.44 -32.32
N SER A 324 21.21 -18.54 -31.52
CA SER A 324 20.49 -17.91 -30.40
C SER A 324 20.12 -16.47 -30.75
N GLY A 325 18.91 -16.06 -30.37
CA GLY A 325 18.45 -14.69 -30.44
C GLY A 325 18.17 -14.14 -29.05
N VAL A 326 18.55 -12.89 -28.83
CA VAL A 326 18.20 -12.15 -27.61
C VAL A 326 17.65 -10.78 -27.97
N LEU A 327 16.52 -10.43 -27.37
CA LEU A 327 15.98 -9.08 -27.42
C LEU A 327 16.60 -8.21 -26.33
N VAL A 328 17.03 -7.01 -26.71
CA VAL A 328 17.66 -6.04 -25.82
C VAL A 328 17.13 -4.63 -26.09
N ASN A 329 17.27 -3.74 -25.10
CA ASN A 329 16.85 -2.34 -25.17
C ASN A 329 15.36 -2.17 -25.51
N ILE A 330 14.50 -3.07 -25.04
CA ILE A 330 13.05 -3.01 -25.30
C ILE A 330 12.43 -1.91 -24.42
N PRO A 331 11.81 -0.87 -25.02
CA PRO A 331 11.22 0.21 -24.25
C PRO A 331 10.05 -0.28 -23.39
N SER A 332 10.02 0.12 -22.13
CA SER A 332 8.93 -0.15 -21.17
C SER A 332 8.72 -1.61 -20.80
N GLU A 333 9.53 -2.53 -21.30
CA GLU A 333 9.56 -3.91 -20.83
C GLU A 333 10.45 -4.02 -19.59
N ILE A 334 9.90 -4.61 -18.52
CA ILE A 334 10.58 -4.77 -17.23
C ILE A 334 11.00 -6.24 -17.01
N ARG A 335 10.37 -7.18 -17.74
CA ARG A 335 10.69 -8.61 -17.67
C ARG A 335 11.72 -8.95 -18.73
N SER A 336 12.90 -9.41 -18.31
CA SER A 336 13.97 -9.86 -19.22
C SER A 336 14.13 -11.38 -19.27
N SER A 337 13.29 -12.12 -18.54
CA SER A 337 13.41 -13.56 -18.34
C SER A 337 13.05 -14.41 -19.56
N ASN A 338 12.35 -13.84 -20.54
CA ASN A 338 11.81 -14.53 -21.72
C ASN A 338 12.28 -13.90 -23.04
N ASN A 339 13.33 -13.07 -22.97
CA ASN A 339 13.84 -12.33 -24.12
C ASN A 339 14.85 -13.13 -24.94
N VAL A 340 14.93 -14.44 -24.71
CA VAL A 340 15.90 -15.34 -25.36
C VAL A 340 15.18 -16.51 -25.97
N ASP A 341 15.64 -16.90 -27.15
CA ASP A 341 15.27 -18.16 -27.79
C ASP A 341 16.43 -18.69 -28.63
N SER A 342 16.42 -19.98 -28.94
CA SER A 342 17.48 -20.60 -29.72
C SER A 342 16.97 -21.76 -30.55
N ASP A 343 17.50 -21.89 -31.77
CA ASP A 343 17.26 -23.03 -32.65
C ASP A 343 18.58 -23.69 -33.06
N LYS A 344 18.52 -24.91 -33.61
CA LYS A 344 19.69 -25.74 -33.90
C LYS A 344 19.75 -26.17 -35.36
N ILE A 345 20.96 -26.17 -35.90
CA ILE A 345 21.28 -26.69 -37.22
C ILE A 345 22.36 -27.76 -37.07
N GLU A 346 22.10 -28.94 -37.59
CA GLU A 346 23.09 -29.99 -37.78
C GLU A 346 23.76 -29.83 -39.13
N TYR A 347 25.08 -30.00 -39.18
CA TYR A 347 25.83 -29.90 -40.42
C TYR A 347 26.85 -31.00 -40.57
N PHE A 348 27.01 -31.42 -41.82
CA PHE A 348 27.93 -32.46 -42.22
C PHE A 348 28.90 -31.92 -43.27
N GLN A 349 30.14 -32.44 -43.24
CA GLN A 349 31.08 -32.25 -44.33
C GLN A 349 30.51 -32.86 -45.63
N GLN A 350 30.98 -32.35 -46.77
CA GLN A 350 30.65 -32.89 -48.08
C GLN A 350 31.25 -34.29 -48.28
#